data_AF-A0A1X7SLQ1-F1
#
_entry.id   AF-A0A1X7SLQ1-F1
#
_cell.length_a   1.000
_cell.length_b   1.000
_cell.length_c   1.000
_cell.angle_alpha   90.00
_cell.angle_beta   90.00
_cell.angle_gamma   90.00
#
_symmetry.space_group_name_H-M   'P 1'
#
loop_
_entity.id
_entity.type
_entity.pdbx_description
1 polymer ?
#
loop_
_entity_poly.entity_id
_entity_poly.type
_entity_poly.pdbx_seq_one_letter_code
_entity_poly.pdbx_strand_id
1 'polypeptide(L)'
;RQSLSPFCNVSQANNELSCSVDRVSISICNLVTDLRFDLPQEYQYFNDSRSGGRLEIADYCPYQANFRFNDGRTSDCSNATNQLPADRNTFGERYGEGAACFTQPVPLTASLATSRGVGCFQYTCNADNTKLAVFVNSVSYTCNQPGNVLNVMNDGIVGTIQCPSSFEGLCQ
;
A
#
# COMPACT_ATOMS: atom_id res chain seq x y z
N ARG A 1 6.75 -19.60 -7.06
CA ARG A 1 6.43 -19.15 -5.68
C ARG A 1 4.97 -18.73 -5.68
N GLN A 2 4.13 -19.32 -4.83
CA GLN A 2 2.73 -18.91 -4.66
C GLN A 2 2.69 -17.56 -3.94
N SER A 3 1.75 -16.70 -4.32
CA SER A 3 1.53 -15.42 -3.63
C SER A 3 0.97 -15.71 -2.24
N LEU A 4 1.51 -15.04 -1.21
CA LEU A 4 1.02 -15.15 0.16
C LEU A 4 -0.27 -14.33 0.40
N SER A 5 -0.61 -13.44 -0.54
CA SER A 5 -1.78 -12.57 -0.48
C SER A 5 -3.08 -13.38 -0.36
N PRO A 6 -4.02 -13.02 0.54
CA PRO A 6 -4.09 -11.76 1.30
C PRO A 6 -3.29 -11.73 2.61
N PHE A 7 -2.62 -12.84 2.95
CA PHE A 7 -1.86 -12.98 4.18
C PHE A 7 -0.45 -12.40 4.08
N CYS A 8 0.20 -12.28 5.22
CA CYS A 8 1.56 -11.75 5.31
C CYS A 8 2.38 -12.46 6.40
N ASN A 9 3.71 -12.44 6.28
CA ASN A 9 4.63 -13.14 7.18
C ASN A 9 5.75 -12.25 7.74
N VAL A 10 5.63 -10.93 7.55
CA VAL A 10 6.59 -9.95 8.08
C VAL A 10 6.03 -9.39 9.38
N SER A 11 6.83 -9.38 10.45
CA SER A 11 6.38 -8.84 11.75
C SER A 11 5.97 -7.38 11.61
N GLN A 12 4.86 -7.01 12.26
CA GLN A 12 4.40 -5.62 12.35
C GLN A 12 5.50 -4.69 12.88
N ALA A 13 6.36 -5.20 13.77
CA ALA A 13 7.46 -4.43 14.37
C ALA A 13 8.47 -3.89 13.35
N ASN A 14 8.56 -4.49 12.15
CA ASN A 14 9.45 -4.01 11.09
C ASN A 14 8.95 -2.70 10.44
N ASN A 15 7.70 -2.30 10.66
CA ASN A 15 7.10 -1.10 10.07
C ASN A 15 7.20 -1.04 8.54
N GLU A 16 7.23 -2.20 7.90
CA GLU A 16 7.20 -2.35 6.44
C GLU A 16 5.79 -2.04 5.93
N LEU A 17 5.71 -1.08 5.03
CA LEU A 17 4.44 -0.67 4.44
C LEU A 17 4.28 -1.32 3.07
N SER A 18 3.05 -1.70 2.76
CA SER A 18 2.65 -2.24 1.47
C SER A 18 1.30 -1.65 1.06
N CYS A 19 0.77 -2.05 -0.09
CA CYS A 19 -0.63 -1.77 -0.41
C CYS A 19 -1.52 -2.91 0.06
N SER A 20 -2.73 -2.58 0.50
CA SER A 20 -3.79 -3.57 0.65
C SER A 20 -4.04 -4.29 -0.68
N VAL A 21 -4.64 -5.49 -0.60
CA VAL A 21 -4.88 -6.34 -1.79
C VAL A 21 -5.76 -5.64 -2.82
N ASP A 22 -6.78 -4.93 -2.36
CA ASP A 22 -7.70 -4.09 -3.13
C ASP A 22 -7.12 -2.70 -3.45
N ARG A 23 -5.92 -2.39 -2.96
CA ARG A 23 -5.22 -1.10 -3.12
C ARG A 23 -5.97 0.12 -2.59
N VAL A 24 -6.99 -0.05 -1.75
CA VAL A 24 -7.73 1.08 -1.16
C VAL A 24 -6.96 1.74 -0.02
N SER A 25 -5.96 1.08 0.57
CA SER A 25 -5.17 1.64 1.66
C SER A 25 -3.69 1.30 1.55
N ILE A 26 -2.87 2.15 2.17
CA ILE A 26 -1.55 1.78 2.63
C ILE A 26 -1.75 0.82 3.82
N SER A 27 -1.01 -0.27 3.87
CA SER A 27 -1.21 -1.31 4.86
C SER A 27 0.10 -1.74 5.50
N ILE A 28 -0.04 -2.33 6.68
CA ILE A 28 1.04 -2.98 7.42
C ILE A 28 0.61 -4.40 7.76
N CYS A 29 1.56 -5.35 7.73
CA CYS A 29 1.26 -6.69 8.20
C CYS A 29 0.94 -6.66 9.69
N ASN A 30 -0.22 -7.18 10.09
CA ASN A 30 -0.64 -7.21 11.50
C ASN A 30 -0.10 -8.43 12.29
N LEU A 31 0.95 -9.08 11.78
CA LEU A 31 1.61 -10.21 12.45
C LEU A 31 2.30 -9.73 13.73
N VAL A 32 1.92 -10.35 14.85
CA VAL A 32 2.57 -10.21 16.15
C VAL A 32 3.31 -11.50 16.45
N THR A 33 4.58 -11.41 16.83
CA THR A 33 5.43 -12.59 17.11
C THR A 33 5.43 -13.01 18.58
N ASP A 34 4.78 -12.23 19.45
CA ASP A 34 4.80 -12.39 20.91
C ASP A 34 3.40 -12.19 21.53
N LEU A 35 2.39 -12.90 21.00
CA LEU A 35 1.04 -12.89 21.59
C LEU A 35 1.08 -13.28 23.08
N ARG A 36 0.18 -12.69 23.87
CA ARG A 36 0.16 -12.91 25.33
C ARG A 36 -0.31 -14.32 25.74
N PHE A 37 -0.71 -15.15 24.79
CA PHE A 37 -1.19 -16.51 24.95
C PHE A 37 -0.68 -17.38 23.80
N ASP A 38 -0.68 -18.69 23.99
CA ASP A 38 -0.45 -19.66 22.93
C ASP A 38 -1.72 -19.82 22.10
N LEU A 39 -1.58 -19.78 20.77
CA LEU A 39 -2.66 -20.04 19.85
C LEU A 39 -3.09 -21.52 19.93
N PRO A 40 -4.39 -21.82 19.81
CA PRO A 40 -4.88 -23.17 19.55
C PRO A 40 -4.16 -23.81 18.35
N GLN A 41 -3.99 -25.13 18.35
CA GLN A 41 -3.18 -25.84 17.36
C GLN A 41 -3.63 -25.58 15.92
N GLU A 42 -4.94 -25.46 15.71
CA GLU A 42 -5.58 -25.14 14.43
C GLU A 42 -5.24 -23.74 13.89
N TYR A 43 -4.76 -22.83 14.74
CA TYR A 43 -4.41 -21.45 14.40
C TYR A 43 -2.89 -21.18 14.45
N GLN A 44 -2.07 -22.21 14.66
CA GLN A 44 -0.60 -22.08 14.66
C GLN A 44 -0.04 -22.15 13.23
N TYR A 45 0.02 -21.01 12.56
CA TYR A 45 0.54 -20.89 11.18
C TYR A 45 2.07 -20.79 11.09
N PHE A 46 2.73 -20.58 12.22
CA PHE A 46 4.17 -20.38 12.34
C PHE A 46 4.75 -21.38 13.33
N ASN A 47 6.08 -21.52 13.34
CA ASN A 47 6.77 -22.44 14.26
C ASN A 47 6.62 -22.03 15.74
N ASP A 48 6.38 -20.75 16.00
CA ASP A 48 6.13 -20.22 17.34
C ASP A 48 4.61 -20.16 17.59
N SER A 49 4.15 -20.82 18.65
CA SER A 49 2.73 -20.88 19.06
C SER A 49 2.15 -19.52 19.42
N ARG A 50 2.98 -18.50 19.65
CA ARG A 50 2.59 -17.13 20.00
C ARG A 50 2.75 -16.16 18.82
N SER A 51 3.02 -16.68 17.62
CA SER A 51 3.10 -15.89 16.40
C SER A 51 1.81 -15.99 15.58
N GLY A 52 1.14 -14.86 15.35
CA GLY A 52 -0.07 -14.77 14.54
C GLY A 52 -0.63 -13.36 14.44
N GLY A 53 -1.73 -13.22 13.70
CA GLY A 53 -2.57 -12.02 13.73
C GLY A 53 -3.28 -11.89 15.09
N ARG A 54 -3.88 -10.72 15.37
CA ARG A 54 -4.54 -10.44 16.66
C ARG A 54 -6.04 -10.74 16.68
N LEU A 55 -6.64 -10.97 15.52
CA LEU A 55 -8.09 -11.04 15.36
C LEU A 55 -8.56 -12.48 15.24
N GLU A 56 -9.36 -12.92 16.21
CA GLU A 56 -9.99 -14.24 16.21
C GLU A 56 -10.94 -14.43 15.02
N ILE A 57 -11.64 -13.37 14.58
CA ILE A 57 -12.50 -13.43 13.37
C ILE A 57 -11.74 -13.71 12.07
N ALA A 58 -10.42 -13.49 12.07
CA ALA A 58 -9.55 -13.84 10.96
C ALA A 58 -8.82 -15.17 11.24
N ASP A 59 -9.28 -15.96 12.21
CA ASP A 59 -8.63 -17.17 12.72
C ASP A 59 -7.18 -16.92 13.15
N TYR A 60 -6.83 -15.70 13.56
CA TYR A 60 -5.46 -15.26 13.80
C TYR A 60 -4.54 -15.33 12.56
N CYS A 61 -5.08 -15.45 11.34
CA CYS A 61 -4.31 -15.27 10.12
C CYS A 61 -3.79 -13.82 10.04
N PRO A 62 -2.49 -13.58 9.92
CA PRO A 62 -1.96 -12.24 9.68
C PRO A 62 -2.26 -11.78 8.25
N TYR A 63 -2.65 -10.53 8.09
CA TYR A 63 -2.97 -9.90 6.80
C TYR A 63 -2.51 -8.44 6.75
N GLN A 64 -2.53 -7.87 5.55
CA GLN A 64 -2.21 -6.45 5.32
C GLN A 64 -3.33 -5.55 5.83
N ALA A 65 -3.20 -5.06 7.06
CA ALA A 65 -4.20 -4.26 7.73
C ALA A 65 -3.98 -2.76 7.51
N ASN A 66 -5.08 -2.02 7.39
CA ASN A 66 -5.07 -0.57 7.50
C ASN A 66 -4.67 -0.14 8.93
N PHE A 67 -4.08 1.03 9.04
CA PHE A 67 -3.66 1.64 10.30
C PHE A 67 -3.94 3.15 10.31
N ARG A 68 -3.68 3.78 11.45
CA ARG A 68 -3.70 5.25 11.60
C ARG A 68 -2.29 5.77 11.76
N PHE A 69 -1.98 6.85 11.04
CA PHE A 69 -0.75 7.60 11.24
C PHE A 69 -0.79 8.34 12.58
N ASN A 70 0.39 8.73 13.07
CA ASN A 70 0.53 9.46 14.34
C ASN A 70 -0.16 10.84 14.33
N ASP A 71 -0.41 11.41 13.15
CA ASP A 71 -1.13 12.67 12.96
C ASP A 71 -2.66 12.50 12.91
N GLY A 72 -3.17 11.28 13.17
CA GLY A 72 -4.59 10.97 13.25
C GLY A 72 -5.23 10.55 11.92
N ARG A 73 -4.53 10.75 10.79
CA ARG A 73 -5.01 10.31 9.47
C ARG A 73 -5.13 8.79 9.42
N THR A 74 -6.10 8.31 8.66
CA THR A 74 -6.17 6.89 8.30
C THR A 74 -5.24 6.64 7.12
N SER A 75 -4.91 5.37 6.88
CA SER A 75 -4.12 4.94 5.72
C SER A 75 -4.97 4.66 4.47
N ASP A 76 -6.26 4.97 4.54
CA ASP A 76 -7.23 4.84 3.44
C ASP A 76 -6.99 5.90 2.37
N CYS A 77 -6.66 5.47 1.16
CA CYS A 77 -6.43 6.34 0.01
C CYS A 77 -7.73 6.99 -0.49
N SER A 78 -8.89 6.36 -0.28
CA SER A 78 -10.18 6.88 -0.75
C SER A 78 -10.74 8.00 0.13
N ASN A 79 -10.20 8.16 1.35
CA ASN A 79 -10.69 9.16 2.29
C ASN A 79 -10.00 10.53 2.08
N ALA A 80 -10.73 11.47 1.48
CA ALA A 80 -10.26 12.83 1.20
C ALA A 80 -9.80 13.60 2.45
N THR A 81 -10.25 13.25 3.67
CA THR A 81 -9.79 13.90 4.90
C THR A 81 -8.33 13.59 5.22
N ASN A 82 -7.72 12.60 4.56
CA ASN A 82 -6.31 12.26 4.72
C ASN A 82 -5.38 13.11 3.84
N GLN A 83 -5.92 14.00 3.00
CA GLN A 83 -5.11 14.84 2.11
C GLN A 83 -4.16 15.73 2.90
N LEU A 84 -2.86 15.61 2.60
CA LEU A 84 -1.85 16.50 3.18
C LEU A 84 -1.95 17.92 2.60
N PRO A 85 -1.73 18.95 3.43
CA PRO A 85 -1.48 20.32 2.97
C PRO A 85 -0.33 20.37 1.95
N ALA A 86 -0.39 21.34 1.02
CA ALA A 86 0.53 21.41 -0.10
C ALA A 86 2.01 21.53 0.32
N ASP A 87 2.30 22.23 1.42
CA ASP A 87 3.65 22.39 1.99
C ASP A 87 4.22 21.10 2.59
N ARG A 88 3.37 20.11 2.88
CA ARG A 88 3.76 18.79 3.43
C ARG A 88 3.61 17.65 2.42
N ASN A 89 3.03 17.91 1.25
CA ASN A 89 2.79 16.90 0.23
C ASN A 89 3.95 16.82 -0.78
N THR A 90 5.13 16.45 -0.29
CA THR A 90 6.37 16.46 -1.08
C THR A 90 6.33 15.54 -2.29
N PHE A 91 5.63 14.41 -2.22
CA PHE A 91 5.60 13.40 -3.29
C PHE A 91 4.34 13.45 -4.15
N GLY A 92 3.50 14.47 -3.99
CA GLY A 92 2.31 14.64 -4.80
C GLY A 92 1.24 13.57 -4.57
N GLU A 93 1.17 13.02 -3.35
CA GLU A 93 0.12 12.07 -2.98
C GLU A 93 -1.27 12.73 -3.02
N ARG A 94 -2.26 11.95 -3.44
CA ARG A 94 -3.66 12.37 -3.51
C ARG A 94 -4.54 11.36 -2.81
N TYR A 95 -5.50 11.90 -2.05
CA TYR A 95 -6.48 11.12 -1.30
C TYR A 95 -7.88 11.56 -1.68
N GLY A 96 -8.82 10.63 -1.73
CA GLY A 96 -10.19 10.87 -2.17
C GLY A 96 -10.64 9.89 -3.24
N GLU A 97 -11.79 10.19 -3.85
CA GLU A 97 -12.30 9.44 -4.99
C GLU A 97 -11.28 9.40 -6.14
N GLY A 98 -11.09 8.22 -6.73
CA GLY A 98 -10.10 8.00 -7.80
C GLY A 98 -8.64 7.94 -7.31
N ALA A 99 -8.39 7.76 -6.01
CA ALA A 99 -7.06 7.47 -5.48
C ALA A 99 -6.92 6.00 -5.06
N ALA A 100 -5.72 5.45 -5.26
CA ALA A 100 -5.37 4.09 -4.85
C ALA A 100 -3.92 4.05 -4.36
N CYS A 101 -3.58 3.00 -3.63
CA CYS A 101 -2.23 2.73 -3.17
C CYS A 101 -1.37 2.16 -4.31
N PHE A 102 -0.18 2.74 -4.47
CA PHE A 102 0.85 2.25 -5.37
C PHE A 102 2.16 1.98 -4.64
N THR A 103 2.78 0.86 -4.97
CA THR A 103 4.11 0.47 -4.51
C THR A 103 5.18 1.20 -5.30
N GLN A 104 6.29 1.53 -4.65
CA GLN A 104 7.44 2.21 -5.21
C GLN A 104 8.68 1.33 -4.97
N PRO A 105 9.00 0.39 -5.88
CA PRO A 105 10.15 -0.52 -5.72
C PRO A 105 11.46 0.22 -5.45
N VAL A 106 11.61 1.40 -6.04
CA VAL A 106 12.59 2.41 -5.66
C VAL A 106 11.80 3.58 -5.07
N PRO A 107 11.94 3.86 -3.75
CA PRO A 107 11.22 4.95 -3.11
C PRO A 107 11.41 6.28 -3.86
N LEU A 108 10.33 7.05 -3.96
CA LEU A 108 10.43 8.43 -4.43
C LEU A 108 11.30 9.26 -3.49
N THR A 109 12.17 10.08 -4.08
CA THR A 109 13.06 11.02 -3.41
C THR A 109 12.82 12.41 -3.97
N ALA A 110 12.88 13.44 -3.13
CA ALA A 110 12.74 14.84 -3.56
C ALA A 110 13.38 15.75 -2.51
N SER A 111 14.28 16.63 -2.95
CA SER A 111 15.08 17.47 -2.04
C SER A 111 15.77 16.60 -0.95
N LEU A 112 15.43 16.80 0.33
CA LEU A 112 15.95 16.02 1.48
C LEU A 112 14.99 14.93 1.97
N ALA A 113 13.89 14.67 1.26
CA ALA A 113 12.87 13.70 1.65
C ALA A 113 12.98 12.40 0.86
N THR A 114 12.65 11.28 1.52
CA THR A 114 12.47 9.96 0.90
C THR A 114 11.15 9.37 1.37
N SER A 115 10.35 8.89 0.43
CA SER A 115 9.07 8.22 0.68
C SER A 115 9.26 6.85 1.33
N ARG A 116 8.16 6.25 1.79
CA ARG A 116 8.17 4.96 2.49
C ARG A 116 8.08 3.74 1.55
N GLY A 117 8.28 3.93 0.25
CA GLY A 117 8.15 2.85 -0.75
C GLY A 117 6.71 2.53 -1.15
N VAL A 118 5.74 3.30 -0.66
CA VAL A 118 4.31 3.22 -0.99
C VAL A 118 3.68 4.59 -0.82
N GLY A 119 2.58 4.86 -1.53
CA GLY A 119 1.82 6.10 -1.38
C GLY A 119 0.46 6.03 -2.08
N CYS A 120 -0.42 6.96 -1.72
CA CYS A 120 -1.72 7.10 -2.37
C CYS A 120 -1.62 8.08 -3.54
N PHE A 121 -1.97 7.62 -4.74
CA PHE A 121 -1.93 8.43 -5.95
C PHE A 121 -3.26 8.39 -6.67
N GLN A 122 -3.61 9.52 -7.28
CA GLN A 122 -4.74 9.59 -8.18
C GLN A 122 -4.47 8.74 -9.41
N TYR A 123 -5.49 8.08 -9.93
CA TYR A 123 -5.41 7.33 -11.17
C TYR A 123 -6.64 7.55 -12.05
N THR A 124 -6.49 7.21 -13.33
CA THR A 124 -7.61 7.14 -14.27
C THR A 124 -7.48 5.89 -15.12
N CYS A 125 -8.61 5.30 -15.47
CA CYS A 125 -8.67 4.20 -16.42
C CYS A 125 -9.06 4.72 -17.80
N ASN A 126 -8.54 4.08 -18.84
CA ASN A 126 -9.04 4.34 -20.19
C ASN A 126 -10.39 3.66 -20.43
N ALA A 127 -11.09 4.04 -21.50
CA ALA A 127 -12.47 3.62 -21.74
C ALA A 127 -12.68 2.10 -21.90
N ASP A 128 -11.64 1.33 -22.22
CA ASP A 128 -11.70 -0.12 -22.37
C ASP A 128 -11.14 -0.88 -21.14
N ASN A 129 -10.78 -0.17 -20.06
CA ASN A 129 -10.22 -0.70 -18.82
C ASN A 129 -8.91 -1.51 -18.99
N THR A 130 -8.22 -1.37 -20.13
CA THR A 130 -6.95 -2.09 -20.40
C THR A 130 -5.71 -1.29 -20.03
N LYS A 131 -5.84 0.00 -19.71
CA LYS A 131 -4.75 0.88 -19.30
C LYS A 131 -5.18 1.75 -18.13
N LEU A 132 -4.19 2.03 -17.28
CA LEU A 132 -4.34 2.91 -16.13
C LEU A 132 -3.25 3.98 -16.20
N ALA A 133 -3.58 5.24 -15.91
CA ALA A 133 -2.61 6.31 -15.72
C ALA A 133 -2.57 6.70 -14.24
N VAL A 134 -1.38 6.78 -13.67
CA VAL A 134 -1.13 7.24 -12.29
C VAL A 134 -0.63 8.67 -12.33
N PHE A 135 -1.11 9.52 -11.45
CA PHE A 135 -0.73 10.94 -11.40
C PHE A 135 0.16 11.20 -10.20
N VAL A 136 1.35 11.76 -10.47
CA VAL A 136 2.25 12.32 -9.45
C VAL A 136 2.25 13.83 -9.67
N ASN A 137 1.68 14.59 -8.73
CA ASN A 137 1.29 15.99 -8.96
C ASN A 137 0.38 16.12 -10.21
N SER A 138 0.82 16.88 -11.21
CA SER A 138 0.10 17.14 -12.47
C SER A 138 0.58 16.27 -13.64
N VAL A 139 1.56 15.37 -13.42
CA VAL A 139 2.15 14.54 -14.47
C VAL A 139 1.59 13.12 -14.38
N SER A 140 1.10 12.63 -15.53
CA SER A 140 0.56 11.28 -15.67
C SER A 140 1.61 10.28 -16.15
N TYR A 141 1.62 9.10 -15.53
CA TYR A 141 2.47 7.96 -15.89
C TYR A 141 1.59 6.77 -16.26
N THR A 142 1.67 6.33 -17.51
CA THR A 142 0.76 5.31 -18.05
C THR A 142 1.28 3.89 -17.81
N CYS A 143 0.48 3.10 -17.10
CA CYS A 143 0.59 1.66 -17.00
C CYS A 143 0.10 0.99 -18.28
N ASN A 144 1.03 0.72 -19.20
CA ASN A 144 0.74 0.00 -20.44
C ASN A 144 0.56 -1.52 -20.24
N GLN A 145 1.10 -2.05 -19.15
CA GLN A 145 1.06 -3.48 -18.82
C GLN A 145 0.96 -3.65 -17.30
N PRO A 146 0.24 -4.66 -16.81
CA PRO A 146 0.19 -4.97 -15.39
C PRO A 146 1.59 -5.27 -14.82
N GLY A 147 1.86 -4.80 -13.61
CA GLY A 147 3.13 -5.01 -12.90
C GLY A 147 4.34 -4.23 -13.43
N ASN A 148 4.21 -3.47 -14.53
CA ASN A 148 5.28 -2.63 -15.05
C ASN A 148 5.77 -1.61 -14.00
N VAL A 149 7.07 -1.33 -13.97
CA VAL A 149 7.68 -0.33 -13.11
C VAL A 149 7.97 0.92 -13.95
N LEU A 150 7.32 2.03 -13.59
CA LEU A 150 7.44 3.32 -14.25
C LEU A 150 8.49 4.17 -13.52
N ASN A 151 9.39 4.79 -14.27
CA ASN A 151 10.33 5.77 -13.71
C ASN A 151 9.60 7.11 -13.54
N VAL A 152 9.63 7.63 -12.32
CA VAL A 152 9.10 8.95 -11.98
C VAL A 152 10.24 9.96 -12.02
N MET A 153 10.02 11.04 -12.75
CA MET A 153 10.88 12.21 -12.81
C MET A 153 9.98 13.42 -13.06
N ASN A 154 9.65 14.15 -11.99
CA ASN A 154 8.73 15.29 -12.04
C ASN A 154 9.06 16.30 -10.95
N ASP A 155 9.29 17.57 -11.28
CA ASP A 155 9.51 18.66 -10.32
C ASP A 155 10.53 18.33 -9.20
N GLY A 156 11.60 17.62 -9.55
CA GLY A 156 12.64 17.18 -8.60
C GLY A 156 12.31 15.91 -7.81
N ILE A 157 11.14 15.31 -8.01
CA ILE A 157 10.78 13.97 -7.53
C ILE A 157 11.38 12.92 -8.46
N VAL A 158 12.15 11.97 -7.91
CA VAL A 158 12.79 10.86 -8.65
C VAL A 158 12.56 9.53 -7.92
N GLY A 159 12.17 8.49 -8.66
CA GLY A 159 12.04 7.13 -8.13
C GLY A 159 11.21 6.26 -9.06
N THR A 160 10.46 5.30 -8.52
CA THR A 160 9.58 4.46 -9.35
C THR A 160 8.18 4.29 -8.77
N ILE A 161 7.23 3.97 -9.65
CA ILE A 161 5.89 3.51 -9.29
C ILE A 161 5.64 2.18 -10.01
N GLN A 162 5.20 1.17 -9.28
CA GLN A 162 4.81 -0.11 -9.83
C GLN A 162 3.30 -0.14 -10.11
N CYS A 163 2.98 -0.46 -11.36
CA CYS A 163 1.62 -0.69 -11.82
C CYS A 163 0.98 -1.88 -11.10
N PRO A 164 -0.35 -1.85 -10.90
CA PRO A 164 -1.12 -2.98 -10.40
C PRO A 164 -0.84 -4.27 -11.18
N SER A 165 -0.88 -5.42 -10.50
CA SER A 165 -0.72 -6.75 -11.14
C SER A 165 -1.92 -7.15 -12.00
N SER A 166 -3.07 -6.51 -11.81
CA SER A 166 -4.20 -6.49 -12.75
C SER A 166 -4.91 -5.14 -12.65
N PHE A 167 -5.68 -4.77 -13.67
CA PHE A 167 -6.49 -3.55 -13.68
C PHE A 167 -7.95 -3.78 -13.28
N GLU A 168 -8.45 -5.02 -13.31
CA GLU A 168 -9.87 -5.36 -13.03
C GLU A 168 -10.38 -4.90 -11.65
N GLY A 169 -9.50 -4.70 -10.66
CA GLY A 169 -9.89 -4.20 -9.33
C GLY A 169 -9.96 -2.68 -9.21
N LEU A 170 -9.36 -1.94 -10.14
CA LEU A 170 -9.32 -0.47 -10.14
C LEU A 170 -10.07 0.15 -11.32
N CYS A 171 -10.06 -0.52 -12.46
CA CYS A 171 -10.77 -0.17 -13.68
C CYS A 171 -11.99 -1.09 -13.82
N GLN A 172 -13.13 -0.63 -13.33
CA GLN A 172 -14.43 -1.30 -13.43
C GLN A 172 -15.43 -0.41 -14.14
#